data_AF-A0A1P8UGZ7-F1
#
_entry.id   AF-A0A1P8UGZ7-F1
#
_cell.length_a   1.000
_cell.length_b   1.000
_cell.length_c   1.000
_cell.angle_alpha   90.00
_cell.angle_beta   90.00
_cell.angle_gamma   90.00
#
_symmetry.space_group_name_H-M   'P 1'
#
loop_
_entity.id
_entity.type
_entity.pdbx_description
1 polymer ?
#
loop_
_entity_poly.entity_id
_entity_poly.type
_entity_poly.pdbx_seq_one_letter_code
_entity_poly.pdbx_strand_id
1 'polypeptide(L)'
;MQGRVVGCVITDAKDRQYRREYVCDDAGDKIVVRREDGNGDAVSIPKIIELDESLVAFFGLYSGDGAKGSEDRNEVGRIVPTISFSQKEKHLVRFAVDQFRRLFPGNIRFTFSLGEDSAYFMAGDGLERLNSYYLETTGSGTPATKALAVVRPNINDKDRQYIAEVRPDVAGTNEEHLAFYYQHQEAMEAIFVAEKTAELASVGIQPADDIKITASLRRPFKKGARQPGGSSRSDEIHLGGLNGVGELFLKMMHEIEDTALRDVQTSSQGLVRWIAKPSEVGQTLDLLDFFTNNPFGKINRERPAKIALDGDRLLGQWRRSSEIRLRRHLRIDPLWCYVAGLYLAEGSTPKEALFKMFGENPGAMAMGFTSSEGASLELMLRTLRKVFFPEDCLEAWKVKVGSQYFPELVVTGLKHGVSMLRGGASGDGKLRTMEVSLAIKQWALEVADAPLDGASLLSSEYADRYSHVEPTGSGVARIDFWASSTLCRWYFPLLMHTVFGGIVADPMEEFY
;
A
#
# COMPACT_ATOMS: atom_id res chain seq x y z
N MET A 1 24.56 -23.70 -12.29
CA MET A 1 23.62 -24.41 -11.38
C MET A 1 22.21 -24.19 -11.93
N GLN A 2 21.37 -25.22 -12.04
CA GLN A 2 19.95 -25.05 -12.41
C GLN A 2 19.14 -24.78 -11.13
N GLY A 3 18.33 -23.74 -11.12
CA GLY A 3 17.49 -23.33 -9.99
C GLY A 3 16.03 -23.27 -10.41
N ARG A 4 15.19 -24.15 -9.86
CA ARG A 4 13.74 -24.11 -10.07
C ARG A 4 13.08 -23.37 -8.92
N VAL A 5 12.40 -22.27 -9.24
CA VAL A 5 11.60 -21.48 -8.28
C VAL A 5 10.13 -21.79 -8.50
N VAL A 6 9.44 -22.21 -7.44
CA VAL A 6 7.99 -22.46 -7.45
C VAL A 6 7.37 -21.99 -6.14
N GLY A 7 6.13 -21.52 -6.21
CA GLY A 7 5.35 -21.20 -5.03
C GLY A 7 3.92 -20.77 -5.36
N CYS A 8 3.14 -20.58 -4.31
CA CYS A 8 1.78 -20.06 -4.38
C CYS A 8 1.73 -18.68 -3.71
N VAL A 9 0.80 -17.84 -4.14
CA VAL A 9 0.50 -16.55 -3.52
C VAL A 9 -1.00 -16.31 -3.61
N ILE A 10 -1.58 -15.73 -2.57
CA ILE A 10 -2.93 -15.18 -2.64
C ILE A 10 -2.80 -13.74 -3.12
N THR A 11 -3.43 -13.41 -4.24
CA THR A 11 -3.48 -12.04 -4.76
C THR A 11 -4.83 -11.82 -5.43
N ASP A 12 -5.43 -10.65 -5.19
CA ASP A 12 -6.82 -10.35 -5.59
C ASP A 12 -7.84 -11.38 -5.07
N ALA A 13 -7.61 -11.92 -3.85
CA ALA A 13 -8.35 -13.02 -3.24
C ALA A 13 -8.45 -14.30 -4.10
N LYS A 14 -7.43 -14.56 -4.93
CA LYS A 14 -7.31 -15.78 -5.72
C LYS A 14 -6.01 -16.49 -5.39
N ASP A 15 -6.09 -17.81 -5.30
CA ASP A 15 -4.89 -18.66 -5.27
C ASP A 15 -4.20 -18.60 -6.63
N ARG A 16 -2.96 -18.14 -6.61
CA ARG A 16 -2.11 -18.05 -7.79
C ARG A 16 -0.83 -18.84 -7.58
N GLN A 17 -0.24 -19.30 -8.67
CA GLN A 17 1.04 -19.98 -8.68
C GLN A 17 2.05 -19.23 -9.52
N TYR A 18 3.29 -19.19 -9.06
CA TYR A 18 4.43 -18.74 -9.84
C TYR A 18 5.41 -19.90 -10.02
N ARG A 19 6.01 -19.98 -11.20
CA ARG A 19 7.07 -20.94 -11.49
C ARG A 19 8.02 -20.46 -12.57
N ARG A 20 9.32 -20.67 -12.34
CA ARG A 20 10.38 -20.35 -13.29
C ARG A 20 11.61 -21.22 -13.08
N GLU A 21 12.33 -21.47 -14.16
CA GLU A 21 13.63 -22.13 -14.16
C GLU A 21 14.72 -21.10 -14.49
N TYR A 22 15.81 -21.18 -13.73
CA TYR A 22 16.93 -20.26 -13.78
C TYR A 22 18.24 -21.01 -13.98
N VAL A 23 19.17 -20.35 -14.67
CA VAL A 23 20.58 -20.69 -14.66
C VAL A 23 21.30 -19.65 -13.80
N CYS A 24 22.10 -20.14 -12.85
CA CYS A 24 22.90 -19.31 -11.98
C CYS A 24 24.39 -19.52 -12.25
N ASP A 25 25.11 -18.41 -12.37
CA ASP A 25 26.57 -18.37 -12.43
C ASP A 25 27.13 -17.76 -11.15
N ASP A 26 28.18 -18.37 -10.65
CA ASP A 26 28.92 -17.86 -9.50
C ASP A 26 29.81 -16.68 -9.93
N ALA A 27 29.67 -15.55 -9.25
CA ALA A 27 30.46 -14.34 -9.47
C ALA A 27 31.08 -13.83 -8.16
N GLY A 28 31.67 -14.74 -7.36
CA GLY A 28 32.35 -14.38 -6.10
C GLY A 28 31.36 -14.20 -4.96
N ASP A 29 31.19 -12.99 -4.44
CA ASP A 29 30.19 -12.70 -3.38
C ASP A 29 28.76 -12.55 -3.92
N LYS A 30 28.61 -12.60 -5.25
CA LYS A 30 27.35 -12.48 -5.95
C LYS A 30 27.06 -13.73 -6.79
N ILE A 31 25.79 -13.89 -7.14
CA ILE A 31 25.32 -14.78 -8.21
C ILE A 31 24.73 -13.95 -9.32
N VAL A 32 24.92 -14.40 -10.56
CA VAL A 32 24.20 -13.87 -11.71
C VAL A 32 23.09 -14.86 -12.06
N VAL A 33 21.85 -14.40 -11.95
CA VAL A 33 20.64 -15.18 -12.19
C VAL A 33 20.05 -14.78 -13.54
N ARG A 34 19.79 -15.77 -14.39
CA ARG A 34 19.17 -15.59 -15.71
C ARG A 34 18.15 -16.69 -15.94
N ARG A 35 17.06 -16.39 -16.64
CA ARG A 35 16.06 -17.41 -16.97
C ARG A 35 16.68 -18.45 -17.90
N GLU A 36 16.33 -19.71 -17.72
CA GLU A 36 16.85 -20.80 -18.54
C GLU A 36 16.41 -20.70 -20.00
N ASP A 37 15.24 -20.13 -20.26
CA ASP A 37 14.73 -19.89 -21.62
C ASP A 37 15.39 -18.72 -22.36
N GLY A 38 16.37 -18.05 -21.73
CA GLY A 38 17.10 -16.92 -22.31
C GLY A 38 16.33 -15.60 -22.39
N ASN A 39 15.08 -15.56 -21.90
CA ASN A 39 14.28 -14.34 -21.89
C ASN A 39 14.57 -13.48 -20.65
N GLY A 40 14.52 -12.15 -20.80
CA GLY A 40 14.69 -11.21 -19.69
C GLY A 40 16.14 -10.80 -19.44
N ASP A 41 16.38 -10.19 -18.28
CA ASP A 41 17.67 -9.63 -17.88
C ASP A 41 18.52 -10.68 -17.12
N ALA A 42 19.84 -10.54 -17.20
CA ALA A 42 20.76 -11.23 -16.29
C ALA A 42 20.98 -10.35 -15.06
N VAL A 43 20.57 -10.82 -13.89
CA VAL A 43 20.49 -10.01 -12.67
C VAL A 43 21.54 -10.47 -11.67
N SER A 44 22.32 -9.53 -11.15
CA SER A 44 23.29 -9.80 -10.09
C SER A 44 22.63 -9.64 -8.71
N ILE A 45 22.78 -10.66 -7.86
CA ILE A 45 22.20 -10.72 -6.52
C ILE A 45 23.31 -11.16 -5.54
N PRO A 46 23.43 -10.58 -4.34
CA PRO A 46 24.33 -11.09 -3.32
C PRO A 46 24.03 -12.56 -3.00
N LYS A 47 25.06 -13.39 -2.79
CA LYS A 47 24.88 -14.78 -2.36
C LYS A 47 24.19 -14.89 -1.00
N ILE A 48 24.48 -13.93 -0.12
CA ILE A 48 23.92 -13.81 1.21
C ILE A 48 23.35 -12.41 1.33
N ILE A 49 22.08 -12.33 1.70
CA ILE A 49 21.38 -11.07 1.96
C ILE A 49 21.09 -11.06 3.46
N GLU A 50 21.74 -10.16 4.19
CA GLU A 50 21.47 -9.99 5.62
C GLU A 50 20.11 -9.30 5.79
N LEU A 51 19.19 -9.98 6.48
CA LEU A 51 17.88 -9.46 6.84
C LEU A 51 18.00 -8.66 8.14
N ASP A 52 17.92 -7.35 8.04
CA ASP A 52 17.73 -6.44 9.18
C ASP A 52 16.29 -5.91 9.25
N GLU A 53 16.00 -5.10 10.26
CA GLU A 53 14.68 -4.52 10.51
C GLU A 53 14.14 -3.77 9.28
N SER A 54 15.00 -3.00 8.62
CA SER A 54 14.63 -2.18 7.46
C SER A 54 14.27 -3.04 6.25
N LEU A 55 15.05 -4.09 5.97
CA LEU A 55 14.81 -4.94 4.82
C LEU A 55 13.57 -5.81 5.01
N VAL A 56 13.33 -6.31 6.23
CA VAL A 56 12.11 -7.05 6.56
C VAL A 56 10.87 -6.15 6.46
N ALA A 57 10.96 -4.90 6.94
CA ALA A 57 9.90 -3.91 6.75
C ALA A 57 9.66 -3.59 5.27
N PHE A 58 10.70 -3.52 4.45
CA PHE A 58 10.54 -3.33 3.01
C PHE A 58 9.74 -4.46 2.34
N PHE A 59 10.00 -5.73 2.70
CA PHE A 59 9.20 -6.83 2.17
C PHE A 59 7.73 -6.75 2.61
N GLY A 60 7.47 -6.32 3.85
CA GLY A 60 6.10 -6.05 4.31
C GLY A 60 5.42 -4.92 3.53
N LEU A 61 6.12 -3.81 3.30
CA LEU A 61 5.65 -2.68 2.50
C LEU A 61 5.34 -3.11 1.06
N TYR A 62 6.23 -3.90 0.45
CA TYR A 62 6.02 -4.44 -0.89
C TYR A 62 4.83 -5.41 -0.95
N SER A 63 4.57 -6.18 0.10
CA SER A 63 3.44 -7.12 0.11
C SER A 63 2.09 -6.44 -0.09
N GLY A 64 1.93 -5.19 0.38
CA GLY A 64 0.74 -4.36 0.13
C GLY A 64 0.82 -3.52 -1.14
N ASP A 65 1.80 -2.60 -1.23
CA ASP A 65 1.88 -1.59 -2.31
C ASP A 65 2.62 -2.09 -3.58
N GLY A 66 3.22 -3.28 -3.53
CA GLY A 66 3.99 -3.87 -4.62
C GLY A 66 3.16 -4.72 -5.59
N ALA A 67 3.50 -4.67 -6.87
CA ALA A 67 2.86 -5.52 -7.85
C ALA A 67 3.31 -6.97 -7.70
N LYS A 68 2.35 -7.87 -7.50
CA LYS A 68 2.60 -9.33 -7.45
C LYS A 68 2.61 -9.97 -8.84
N GLY A 69 2.17 -9.25 -9.88
CA GLY A 69 2.16 -9.70 -11.27
C GLY A 69 0.77 -9.69 -11.90
N SER A 70 0.66 -10.28 -13.09
CA SER A 70 -0.61 -10.46 -13.80
C SER A 70 -0.84 -11.91 -14.16
N GLU A 71 -2.10 -12.32 -14.30
CA GLU A 71 -2.44 -13.67 -14.72
C GLU A 71 -1.93 -13.96 -16.14
N ASP A 72 -1.34 -15.14 -16.32
CA ASP A 72 -0.93 -15.61 -17.64
C ASP A 72 -2.17 -15.82 -18.51
N ARG A 73 -2.17 -15.19 -19.69
CA ARG A 73 -3.29 -15.28 -20.64
C ARG A 73 -3.52 -16.69 -21.15
N ASN A 74 -2.50 -17.53 -21.13
CA ASN A 74 -2.53 -18.88 -21.67
C ASN A 74 -2.64 -19.94 -20.56
N GLU A 75 -2.48 -19.56 -19.29
CA GLU A 75 -2.46 -20.48 -18.16
C GLU A 75 -3.18 -19.88 -16.94
N VAL A 76 -4.47 -20.18 -16.82
CA VAL A 76 -5.32 -19.74 -15.70
C VAL A 76 -4.71 -20.20 -14.37
N GLY A 77 -4.67 -19.29 -13.40
CA GLY A 77 -4.09 -19.56 -12.08
C GLY A 77 -2.58 -19.35 -11.99
N ARG A 78 -1.87 -19.20 -13.11
CA ARG A 78 -0.47 -18.80 -13.10
C ARG A 78 -0.34 -17.28 -13.13
N ILE A 79 0.57 -16.74 -12.33
CA ILE A 79 0.98 -15.34 -12.43
C ILE A 79 2.34 -15.20 -13.13
N VAL A 80 2.46 -14.13 -13.90
CA VAL A 80 3.71 -13.62 -14.44
C VAL A 80 4.08 -12.39 -13.61
N PRO A 81 5.06 -12.51 -12.69
CA PRO A 81 5.42 -11.43 -11.80
C PRO A 81 6.06 -10.26 -12.55
N THR A 82 5.75 -9.05 -12.10
CA THR A 82 6.36 -7.81 -12.54
C THR A 82 6.75 -7.03 -11.30
N ILE A 83 8.00 -6.61 -11.19
CA ILE A 83 8.44 -5.85 -10.02
C ILE A 83 8.17 -4.36 -10.27
N SER A 84 7.12 -3.87 -9.65
CA SER A 84 6.76 -2.45 -9.62
C SER A 84 6.14 -2.10 -8.27
N PHE A 85 6.10 -0.82 -7.95
CA PHE A 85 5.70 -0.34 -6.63
C PHE A 85 4.89 0.95 -6.78
N SER A 86 3.74 1.05 -6.13
CA SER A 86 2.89 2.26 -6.20
C SER A 86 2.97 3.02 -4.88
N GLN A 87 3.57 4.22 -4.88
CA GLN A 87 3.67 5.04 -3.68
C GLN A 87 3.77 6.54 -3.98
N LYS A 88 2.96 7.32 -3.26
CA LYS A 88 2.96 8.79 -3.35
C LYS A 88 3.86 9.44 -2.31
N GLU A 89 3.92 8.87 -1.11
CA GLU A 89 4.67 9.47 -0.01
C GLU A 89 6.18 9.35 -0.30
N LYS A 90 6.87 10.50 -0.35
CA LYS A 90 8.24 10.65 -0.86
C LYS A 90 9.29 9.93 0.00
N HIS A 91 9.11 9.84 1.30
CA HIS A 91 10.03 9.14 2.20
C HIS A 91 9.90 7.62 2.05
N LEU A 92 8.67 7.11 1.83
CA LEU A 92 8.46 5.70 1.46
C LEU A 92 9.04 5.37 0.08
N VAL A 93 8.94 6.30 -0.88
CA VAL A 93 9.58 6.16 -2.19
C VAL A 93 11.10 6.05 -2.03
N ARG A 94 11.72 6.95 -1.26
CA ARG A 94 13.17 6.89 -0.94
C ARG A 94 13.55 5.56 -0.32
N PHE A 95 12.83 5.16 0.72
CA PHE A 95 13.04 3.90 1.41
C PHE A 95 12.98 2.70 0.45
N ALA A 96 11.96 2.61 -0.40
CA ALA A 96 11.85 1.54 -1.38
C ALA A 96 13.03 1.53 -2.38
N VAL A 97 13.43 2.69 -2.90
CA VAL A 97 14.57 2.82 -3.82
C VAL A 97 15.87 2.33 -3.18
N ASP A 98 16.14 2.72 -1.94
CA ASP A 98 17.35 2.32 -1.20
C ASP A 98 17.38 0.80 -0.99
N GLN A 99 16.24 0.19 -0.66
CA GLN A 99 16.14 -1.25 -0.42
C GLN A 99 16.23 -2.05 -1.73
N PHE A 100 15.67 -1.56 -2.85
CA PHE A 100 15.88 -2.18 -4.16
C PHE A 100 17.36 -2.13 -4.58
N ARG A 101 18.04 -1.00 -4.38
CA ARG A 101 19.49 -0.87 -4.66
C ARG A 101 20.32 -1.81 -3.81
N ARG A 102 19.93 -2.03 -2.55
CA ARG A 102 20.57 -3.00 -1.65
C ARG A 102 20.40 -4.44 -2.13
N LEU A 103 19.19 -4.83 -2.53
CA LEU A 103 18.88 -6.19 -2.98
C LEU A 103 19.50 -6.53 -4.33
N PHE A 104 19.54 -5.56 -5.24
CA PHE A 104 19.99 -5.74 -6.62
C PHE A 104 21.15 -4.79 -6.94
N PRO A 105 22.36 -5.08 -6.42
CA PRO A 105 23.53 -4.24 -6.61
C PRO A 105 24.05 -4.37 -8.05
N GLY A 106 23.55 -3.52 -8.93
CA GLY A 106 23.86 -3.44 -10.36
C GLY A 106 23.11 -2.31 -11.06
N ASN A 107 22.98 -2.39 -12.39
CA ASN A 107 22.32 -1.37 -13.21
C ASN A 107 20.78 -1.52 -13.19
N ILE A 108 20.19 -1.47 -12.01
CA ILE A 108 18.74 -1.29 -11.89
C ILE A 108 18.37 0.13 -12.32
N ARG A 109 17.22 0.28 -12.97
CA ARG A 109 16.71 1.57 -13.43
C ARG A 109 15.35 1.83 -12.82
N PHE A 110 15.11 3.04 -12.35
CA PHE A 110 13.85 3.47 -11.76
C PHE A 110 13.13 4.37 -12.75
N THR A 111 11.92 3.98 -13.16
CA THR A 111 11.01 4.86 -13.91
C THR A 111 9.83 5.25 -13.03
N PHE A 112 9.80 6.50 -12.59
CA PHE A 112 8.68 7.11 -11.90
C PHE A 112 7.64 7.54 -12.94
N SER A 113 6.47 6.93 -12.91
CA SER A 113 5.38 7.15 -13.85
C SER A 113 4.17 7.72 -13.14
N LEU A 114 3.91 9.00 -13.38
CA LEU A 114 2.76 9.72 -12.85
C LEU A 114 1.58 9.52 -13.81
N GLY A 115 0.48 8.98 -13.32
CA GLY A 115 -0.76 8.93 -14.07
C GLY A 115 -1.76 9.92 -13.50
N GLU A 116 -2.44 10.71 -14.32
CA GLU A 116 -3.51 11.60 -13.86
C GLU A 116 -4.59 11.79 -14.94
N ASP A 117 -5.77 12.22 -14.53
CA ASP A 117 -6.87 12.68 -15.38
C ASP A 117 -6.66 14.15 -15.72
N SER A 118 -6.63 14.50 -17.01
CA SER A 118 -6.42 15.90 -17.41
C SER A 118 -7.53 16.84 -16.95
N ALA A 119 -8.68 16.32 -16.51
CA ALA A 119 -9.72 17.12 -15.86
C ALA A 119 -9.21 17.91 -14.64
N TYR A 120 -8.14 17.43 -13.98
CA TYR A 120 -7.49 18.15 -12.88
C TYR A 120 -7.08 19.58 -13.26
N PHE A 121 -6.59 19.79 -14.48
CA PHE A 121 -6.11 21.10 -14.95
C PHE A 121 -7.20 22.03 -15.47
N MET A 122 -8.46 21.59 -15.48
CA MET A 122 -9.57 22.37 -16.02
C MET A 122 -10.17 23.36 -15.03
N ALA A 123 -9.86 23.23 -13.73
CA ALA A 123 -10.31 24.14 -12.67
C ALA A 123 -9.40 24.05 -11.43
N GLY A 124 -9.58 25.00 -10.49
CA GLY A 124 -8.88 25.01 -9.19
C GLY A 124 -7.36 25.02 -9.32
N ASP A 125 -6.69 24.38 -8.36
CA ASP A 125 -5.22 24.34 -8.26
C ASP A 125 -4.54 23.88 -9.56
N GLY A 126 -5.12 22.92 -10.28
CA GLY A 126 -4.55 22.45 -11.54
C GLY A 126 -4.55 23.55 -12.60
N LEU A 127 -5.66 24.28 -12.76
CA LEU A 127 -5.74 25.38 -13.71
C LEU A 127 -4.78 26.52 -13.34
N GLU A 128 -4.64 26.83 -12.05
CA GLU A 128 -3.68 27.82 -11.57
C GLU A 128 -2.24 27.43 -11.91
N ARG A 129 -1.87 26.15 -11.72
CA ARG A 129 -0.55 25.62 -12.11
C ARG A 129 -0.30 25.73 -13.61
N LEU A 130 -1.30 25.40 -14.43
CA LEU A 130 -1.21 25.54 -15.88
C LEU A 130 -1.00 27.00 -16.29
N ASN A 131 -1.71 27.93 -15.64
CA ASN A 131 -1.55 29.35 -15.91
C ASN A 131 -0.17 29.88 -15.52
N SER A 132 0.34 29.49 -14.36
CA SER A 132 1.72 29.83 -13.94
C SER A 132 2.76 29.30 -14.93
N TYR A 133 2.61 28.06 -15.39
CA TYR A 133 3.51 27.47 -16.39
C TYR A 133 3.56 28.29 -17.68
N TYR A 134 2.41 28.71 -18.23
CA TYR A 134 2.39 29.55 -19.43
C TYR A 134 2.92 30.96 -19.17
N LEU A 135 2.62 31.56 -18.03
CA LEU A 135 3.20 32.86 -17.65
C LEU A 135 4.73 32.81 -17.62
N GLU A 136 5.30 31.74 -17.06
CA GLU A 136 6.75 31.55 -16.96
C GLU A 136 7.39 31.25 -18.32
N THR A 137 6.74 30.44 -19.17
CA THR A 137 7.33 29.96 -20.43
C THR A 137 7.06 30.88 -21.63
N THR A 138 5.93 31.59 -21.64
CA THR A 138 5.50 32.44 -22.78
C THR A 138 5.22 33.89 -22.39
N GLY A 139 5.36 34.27 -21.11
CA GLY A 139 5.08 35.63 -20.63
C GLY A 139 3.60 36.01 -20.65
N SER A 140 2.71 35.05 -20.87
CA SER A 140 1.27 35.25 -21.05
C SER A 140 0.51 34.08 -20.43
N GLY A 141 -0.68 34.33 -19.88
CA GLY A 141 -1.48 33.30 -19.21
C GLY A 141 -1.94 32.18 -20.14
N THR A 142 -2.60 31.16 -19.59
CA THR A 142 -3.05 29.98 -20.35
C THR A 142 -3.79 30.40 -21.62
N PRO A 143 -3.32 29.99 -22.82
CA PRO A 143 -3.96 30.37 -24.07
C PRO A 143 -5.36 29.77 -24.15
N ALA A 144 -6.30 30.51 -24.72
CA ALA A 144 -7.67 30.04 -24.93
C ALA A 144 -7.67 28.72 -25.73
N THR A 145 -8.55 27.79 -25.34
CA THR A 145 -8.68 26.50 -26.01
C THR A 145 -9.22 26.69 -27.43
N LYS A 146 -8.49 26.20 -28.41
CA LYS A 146 -8.88 26.21 -29.82
C LYS A 146 -9.85 25.05 -30.09
N ALA A 147 -10.61 25.14 -31.18
CA ALA A 147 -11.50 24.05 -31.59
C ALA A 147 -10.74 22.74 -31.83
N LEU A 148 -11.38 21.60 -31.55
CA LEU A 148 -10.78 20.27 -31.70
C LEU A 148 -10.20 20.04 -33.10
N ALA A 149 -10.92 20.48 -34.13
CA ALA A 149 -10.48 20.36 -35.53
C ALA A 149 -9.14 21.07 -35.82
N VAL A 150 -8.74 22.06 -35.01
CA VAL A 150 -7.48 22.79 -35.15
C VAL A 150 -6.35 22.05 -34.43
N VAL A 151 -6.59 21.60 -33.20
CA VAL A 151 -5.55 20.98 -32.34
C VAL A 151 -5.36 19.49 -32.63
N ARG A 152 -6.40 18.82 -33.15
CA ARG A 152 -6.39 17.42 -33.55
C ARG A 152 -7.22 17.22 -34.84
N PRO A 153 -6.69 17.60 -36.01
CA PRO A 153 -7.42 17.48 -37.29
C PRO A 153 -7.84 16.04 -37.62
N ASN A 154 -7.01 15.06 -37.23
CA ASN A 154 -7.24 13.64 -37.48
C ASN A 154 -7.60 12.90 -36.18
N ILE A 155 -8.90 12.82 -35.88
CA ILE A 155 -9.44 12.08 -34.74
C ILE A 155 -9.48 10.56 -35.02
N ASN A 156 -9.15 9.75 -34.01
CA ASN A 156 -9.18 8.28 -34.09
C ASN A 156 -10.48 7.69 -33.51
N ASP A 157 -10.65 6.37 -33.59
CA ASP A 157 -11.86 5.69 -33.08
C ASP A 157 -12.09 5.92 -31.59
N LYS A 158 -11.02 5.97 -30.80
CA LYS A 158 -11.13 6.26 -29.36
C LYS A 158 -11.57 7.70 -29.12
N ASP A 159 -11.20 8.66 -29.97
CA ASP A 159 -11.67 10.05 -29.90
C ASP A 159 -13.16 10.13 -30.24
N ARG A 160 -13.59 9.43 -31.29
CA ARG A 160 -15.02 9.35 -31.67
C ARG A 160 -15.86 8.74 -30.56
N GLN A 161 -15.38 7.66 -29.94
CA GLN A 161 -16.01 7.05 -28.77
C GLN A 161 -16.13 8.05 -27.62
N TYR A 162 -15.05 8.78 -27.32
CA TYR A 162 -15.04 9.79 -26.26
C TYR A 162 -16.07 10.89 -26.52
N ILE A 163 -16.13 11.42 -27.74
CA ILE A 163 -17.05 12.49 -28.11
C ILE A 163 -18.51 12.04 -27.98
N ALA A 164 -18.80 10.79 -28.37
CA ALA A 164 -20.15 10.21 -28.32
C ALA A 164 -20.67 9.89 -26.90
N GLU A 165 -19.85 10.04 -25.86
CA GLU A 165 -20.27 9.75 -24.48
C GLU A 165 -21.27 10.77 -23.95
N VAL A 166 -22.29 10.31 -23.23
CA VAL A 166 -23.26 11.20 -22.59
C VAL A 166 -22.83 11.44 -21.15
N ARG A 167 -22.50 12.70 -20.82
CA ARG A 167 -22.05 13.13 -19.49
C ARG A 167 -22.91 14.31 -19.00
N PRO A 168 -24.13 14.05 -18.50
CA PRO A 168 -25.08 15.11 -18.18
C PRO A 168 -24.63 15.99 -17.01
N ASP A 169 -23.75 15.48 -16.15
CA ASP A 169 -23.31 16.14 -14.91
C ASP A 169 -22.02 16.95 -15.06
N VAL A 170 -21.47 17.06 -16.29
CA VAL A 170 -20.21 17.76 -16.56
C VAL A 170 -20.48 18.96 -17.48
N ALA A 171 -20.07 20.15 -17.04
CA ALA A 171 -20.23 21.37 -17.83
C ALA A 171 -19.31 21.37 -19.06
N GLY A 172 -19.83 21.86 -20.20
CA GLY A 172 -19.13 21.90 -21.49
C GLY A 172 -19.34 20.64 -22.33
N THR A 173 -18.81 20.66 -23.55
CA THR A 173 -18.92 19.55 -24.50
C THR A 173 -17.68 18.64 -24.44
N ASN A 174 -17.85 17.36 -24.76
CA ASN A 174 -16.72 16.44 -24.86
C ASN A 174 -15.69 16.88 -25.92
N GLU A 175 -16.13 17.57 -26.98
CA GLU A 175 -15.23 18.12 -27.99
C GLU A 175 -14.32 19.21 -27.42
N GLU A 176 -14.88 20.13 -26.61
CA GLU A 176 -14.10 21.16 -25.91
C GLU A 176 -13.11 20.53 -24.92
N HIS A 177 -13.54 19.54 -24.15
CA HIS A 177 -12.68 18.84 -23.18
C HIS A 177 -11.53 18.10 -23.88
N LEU A 178 -11.82 17.45 -25.00
CA LEU A 178 -10.81 16.74 -25.78
C LEU A 178 -9.84 17.71 -26.47
N ALA A 179 -10.33 18.87 -26.91
CA ALA A 179 -9.50 19.92 -27.47
C ALA A 179 -8.55 20.50 -26.40
N PHE A 180 -9.06 20.78 -25.20
CA PHE A 180 -8.25 21.21 -24.05
C PHE A 180 -7.13 20.21 -23.76
N TYR A 181 -7.47 18.92 -23.69
CA TYR A 181 -6.50 17.84 -23.45
C TYR A 181 -5.37 17.87 -24.49
N TYR A 182 -5.68 17.82 -25.78
CA TYR A 182 -4.65 17.79 -26.82
C TYR A 182 -3.84 19.09 -26.90
N GLN A 183 -4.45 20.24 -26.64
CA GLN A 183 -3.76 21.52 -26.69
C GLN A 183 -2.72 21.67 -25.57
N HIS A 184 -3.03 21.19 -24.37
CA HIS A 184 -2.25 21.45 -23.16
C HIS A 184 -1.47 20.23 -22.66
N GLN A 185 -1.55 19.08 -23.34
CA GLN A 185 -0.99 17.81 -22.86
C GLN A 185 0.49 17.92 -22.46
N GLU A 186 1.33 18.45 -23.34
CA GLU A 186 2.77 18.57 -23.09
C GLU A 186 3.08 19.48 -21.89
N ALA A 187 2.35 20.60 -21.76
CA ALA A 187 2.49 21.53 -20.64
C ALA A 187 2.09 20.85 -19.31
N MET A 188 0.94 20.19 -19.29
CA MET A 188 0.45 19.47 -18.11
C MET A 188 1.40 18.33 -17.70
N GLU A 189 1.97 17.59 -18.66
CA GLU A 189 2.97 16.55 -18.39
C GLU A 189 4.28 17.15 -17.85
N ALA A 190 4.76 18.26 -18.42
CA ALA A 190 5.96 18.95 -17.96
C ALA A 190 5.85 19.46 -16.52
N ILE A 191 4.69 20.01 -16.14
CA ILE A 191 4.41 20.44 -14.76
C ILE A 191 4.60 19.28 -13.79
N PHE A 192 3.97 18.13 -14.05
CA PHE A 192 4.09 16.97 -13.15
C PHE A 192 5.50 16.38 -13.12
N VAL A 193 6.22 16.36 -14.24
CA VAL A 193 7.62 15.92 -14.26
C VAL A 193 8.49 16.84 -13.40
N ALA A 194 8.33 18.15 -13.52
CA ALA A 194 9.08 19.12 -12.71
C ALA A 194 8.78 18.98 -11.21
N GLU A 195 7.51 18.85 -10.85
CA GLU A 195 7.08 18.66 -9.46
C GLU A 195 7.65 17.37 -8.86
N LYS A 196 7.54 16.24 -9.57
CA LYS A 196 8.08 14.98 -9.07
C LYS A 196 9.61 15.01 -8.99
N THR A 197 10.28 15.72 -9.89
CA THR A 197 11.74 15.93 -9.82
C THR A 197 12.13 16.66 -8.54
N ALA A 198 11.43 17.77 -8.23
CA ALA A 198 11.67 18.54 -7.02
C ALA A 198 11.35 17.74 -5.74
N GLU A 199 10.24 16.98 -5.75
CA GLU A 199 9.83 16.12 -4.65
C GLU A 199 10.90 15.06 -4.33
N LEU A 200 11.37 14.34 -5.36
CA LEU A 200 12.42 13.32 -5.23
C LEU A 200 13.75 13.92 -4.76
N ALA A 201 14.13 15.08 -5.30
CA ALA A 201 15.34 15.79 -4.88
C ALA A 201 15.27 16.20 -3.40
N SER A 202 14.08 16.56 -2.89
CA SER A 202 13.88 16.91 -1.47
C SER A 202 14.15 15.77 -0.49
N VAL A 203 14.12 14.52 -0.97
CA VAL A 203 14.44 13.31 -0.19
C VAL A 203 15.77 12.67 -0.63
N GLY A 204 16.62 13.40 -1.35
CA GLY A 204 17.95 12.95 -1.73
C GLY A 204 18.02 12.07 -2.98
N ILE A 205 16.92 11.86 -3.70
CA ILE A 205 16.92 11.17 -5.00
C ILE A 205 17.20 12.22 -6.09
N GLN A 206 18.47 12.32 -6.49
CA GLN A 206 18.91 13.26 -7.53
C GLN A 206 18.71 12.68 -8.95
N PRO A 207 18.56 13.54 -9.98
CA PRO A 207 18.57 13.10 -11.36
C PRO A 207 19.86 12.35 -11.71
N ALA A 208 19.70 11.16 -12.30
CA ALA A 208 20.80 10.29 -12.74
C ALA A 208 20.34 9.45 -13.94
N ASP A 209 21.29 8.85 -14.67
CA ASP A 209 20.99 8.09 -15.90
C ASP A 209 20.10 6.86 -15.66
N ASP A 210 20.12 6.32 -14.44
CA ASP A 210 19.28 5.21 -13.99
C ASP A 210 17.89 5.66 -13.52
N ILE A 211 17.62 6.96 -13.45
CA ILE A 211 16.35 7.53 -12.98
C ILE A 211 15.65 8.25 -14.12
N LYS A 212 14.42 7.82 -14.41
CA LYS A 212 13.52 8.46 -15.38
C LYS A 212 12.23 8.88 -14.71
N ILE A 213 11.78 10.10 -14.98
CA ILE A 213 10.49 10.63 -14.53
C ILE A 213 9.62 10.87 -15.76
N THR A 214 8.39 10.38 -15.71
CA THR A 214 7.43 10.48 -16.80
C THR A 214 6.05 10.80 -16.22
N ALA A 215 5.26 11.55 -16.98
CA ALA A 215 3.86 11.78 -16.70
C ALA A 215 3.03 11.32 -17.90
N SER A 216 1.87 10.72 -17.63
CA SER A 216 0.91 10.31 -18.63
C SER A 216 -0.48 10.75 -18.22
N LEU A 217 -1.08 11.61 -19.03
CA LEU A 217 -2.43 12.13 -18.81
C LEU A 217 -3.45 11.31 -19.57
N ARG A 218 -4.49 10.87 -18.88
CA ARG A 218 -5.70 10.34 -19.49
C ARG A 218 -6.57 11.51 -19.94
N ARG A 219 -7.37 11.27 -21.00
CA ARG A 219 -8.42 12.19 -21.41
C ARG A 219 -9.33 12.54 -20.23
N PRO A 220 -9.96 13.72 -20.24
CA PRO A 220 -10.76 14.19 -19.11
C PRO A 220 -11.82 13.16 -18.69
N PHE A 221 -12.01 12.99 -17.39
CA PHE A 221 -13.06 12.17 -16.79
C PHE A 221 -13.02 10.68 -17.18
N LYS A 222 -11.82 10.14 -17.40
CA LYS A 222 -11.57 8.73 -17.75
C LYS A 222 -10.91 7.91 -16.66
N LYS A 223 -10.09 8.53 -15.82
CA LYS A 223 -9.35 7.81 -14.77
C LYS A 223 -10.10 7.80 -13.45
N GLY A 224 -10.92 8.82 -13.19
CA GLY A 224 -11.74 8.86 -11.97
C GLY A 224 -12.26 10.24 -11.59
N ALA A 225 -11.75 11.32 -12.20
CA ALA A 225 -12.30 12.65 -12.01
C ALA A 225 -13.76 12.69 -12.46
N ARG A 226 -14.65 13.14 -11.58
CA ARG A 226 -16.09 13.28 -11.88
C ARG A 226 -16.47 14.70 -12.31
N GLN A 227 -15.64 15.67 -11.96
CA GLN A 227 -15.85 17.10 -12.22
C GLN A 227 -14.50 17.77 -12.53
N PRO A 228 -14.48 18.92 -13.24
CA PRO A 228 -13.29 19.72 -13.44
C PRO A 228 -12.57 20.02 -12.13
N GLY A 229 -11.23 19.94 -12.12
CA GLY A 229 -10.40 20.08 -10.91
C GLY A 229 -10.27 18.79 -10.08
N GLY A 230 -11.01 17.72 -10.41
CA GLY A 230 -10.89 16.44 -9.72
C GLY A 230 -9.55 15.75 -10.01
N SER A 231 -8.85 15.30 -8.96
CA SER A 231 -7.61 14.51 -9.06
C SER A 231 -7.89 13.01 -8.90
N SER A 232 -7.14 12.21 -9.63
CA SER A 232 -7.09 10.74 -9.59
C SER A 232 -5.65 10.25 -9.75
N ARG A 233 -4.69 11.06 -9.27
CA ARG A 233 -3.25 10.82 -9.45
C ARG A 233 -2.85 9.43 -8.95
N SER A 234 -1.99 8.74 -9.69
CA SER A 234 -1.26 7.56 -9.24
C SER A 234 0.23 7.76 -9.52
N ASP A 235 1.06 7.24 -8.62
CA ASP A 235 2.51 7.36 -8.67
C ASP A 235 3.08 5.94 -8.69
N GLU A 236 3.46 5.48 -9.88
CA GLU A 236 3.99 4.14 -10.09
C GLU A 236 5.52 4.21 -10.23
N ILE A 237 6.22 3.20 -9.69
CA ILE A 237 7.65 3.00 -9.85
C ILE A 237 7.84 1.69 -10.60
N HIS A 238 8.38 1.77 -11.81
CA HIS A 238 8.75 0.61 -12.60
C HIS A 238 10.25 0.37 -12.52
N LEU A 239 10.64 -0.89 -12.27
CA LEU A 239 12.04 -1.28 -12.20
C LEU A 239 12.49 -1.92 -13.51
N GLY A 240 13.46 -1.29 -14.17
CA GLY A 240 14.18 -1.85 -15.31
C GLY A 240 15.45 -2.59 -14.88
N GLY A 241 15.87 -3.59 -15.66
CA GLY A 241 17.05 -4.41 -15.33
C GLY A 241 16.75 -5.59 -14.40
N LEU A 242 15.47 -5.80 -14.03
CA LEU A 242 14.99 -6.91 -13.20
C LEU A 242 13.98 -7.80 -13.94
N ASN A 243 13.91 -7.71 -15.27
CA ASN A 243 12.95 -8.51 -16.03
C ASN A 243 13.31 -9.99 -15.91
N GLY A 244 12.36 -10.80 -15.42
CA GLY A 244 12.53 -12.25 -15.35
C GLY A 244 12.95 -12.81 -14.00
N VAL A 245 13.26 -11.98 -12.99
CA VAL A 245 13.55 -12.43 -11.61
C VAL A 245 12.39 -12.26 -10.63
N GLY A 246 11.21 -11.87 -11.13
CA GLY A 246 10.06 -11.59 -10.28
C GLY A 246 9.57 -12.82 -9.50
N GLU A 247 9.65 -14.03 -10.06
CA GLU A 247 9.31 -15.27 -9.32
C GLU A 247 10.25 -15.49 -8.13
N LEU A 248 11.55 -15.23 -8.28
CA LEU A 248 12.52 -15.32 -7.19
C LEU A 248 12.26 -14.26 -6.12
N PHE A 249 11.91 -13.03 -6.52
CA PHE A 249 11.57 -11.96 -5.60
C PHE A 249 10.31 -12.28 -4.78
N LEU A 250 9.24 -12.78 -5.43
CA LEU A 250 8.05 -13.27 -4.73
C LEU A 250 8.37 -14.42 -3.78
N LYS A 251 9.32 -15.29 -4.16
CA LYS A 251 9.75 -16.40 -3.32
C LYS A 251 10.44 -15.91 -2.04
N MET A 252 11.32 -14.91 -2.14
CA MET A 252 11.94 -14.27 -0.97
C MET A 252 10.87 -13.69 -0.04
N MET A 253 9.94 -12.91 -0.57
CA MET A 253 8.85 -12.29 0.20
C MET A 253 7.99 -13.33 0.92
N HIS A 254 7.55 -14.38 0.21
CA HIS A 254 6.72 -15.43 0.78
C HIS A 254 7.44 -16.19 1.90
N GLU A 255 8.72 -16.54 1.74
CA GLU A 255 9.42 -17.26 2.81
C GLU A 255 9.71 -16.40 4.04
N ILE A 256 9.85 -15.08 3.89
CA ILE A 256 9.94 -14.16 5.03
C ILE A 256 8.60 -14.11 5.77
N GLU A 257 7.50 -13.92 5.04
CA GLU A 257 6.15 -13.89 5.63
C GLU A 257 5.79 -15.21 6.33
N ASP A 258 5.99 -16.34 5.66
CA ASP A 258 5.64 -17.67 6.19
C ASP A 258 6.47 -18.02 7.43
N THR A 259 7.77 -17.70 7.43
CA THR A 259 8.60 -17.94 8.61
C THR A 259 8.21 -17.05 9.78
N ALA A 260 7.83 -15.78 9.55
CA ALA A 260 7.31 -14.89 10.58
C ALA A 260 5.93 -15.32 11.10
N LEU A 261 5.05 -15.81 10.22
CA LEU A 261 3.71 -16.28 10.57
C LEU A 261 3.74 -17.57 11.40
N ARG A 262 4.58 -18.53 10.99
CA ARG A 262 4.72 -19.83 11.66
C ARG A 262 5.71 -19.83 12.83
N ASP A 263 6.45 -18.74 13.00
CA ASP A 263 7.52 -18.59 13.98
C ASP A 263 8.58 -19.72 13.90
N VAL A 264 9.03 -20.00 12.68
CA VAL A 264 10.01 -21.05 12.39
C VAL A 264 11.36 -20.46 11.96
N GLN A 265 12.44 -21.03 12.50
CA GLN A 265 13.80 -20.51 12.26
C GLN A 265 14.24 -20.61 10.80
N THR A 266 13.81 -21.64 10.07
CA THR A 266 14.21 -21.86 8.69
C THR A 266 12.97 -22.12 7.86
N SER A 267 12.89 -21.43 6.72
CA SER A 267 11.87 -21.59 5.70
C SER A 267 11.85 -23.01 5.12
N SER A 268 10.70 -23.42 4.60
CA SER A 268 10.48 -24.77 4.08
C SER A 268 11.40 -25.16 2.92
N GLN A 269 11.87 -24.20 2.11
CA GLN A 269 12.83 -24.44 1.02
C GLN A 269 14.23 -23.89 1.31
N GLY A 270 14.46 -23.37 2.52
CA GLY A 270 15.78 -22.97 3.00
C GLY A 270 16.32 -21.66 2.40
N LEU A 271 15.51 -20.83 1.74
CA LEU A 271 15.97 -19.53 1.22
C LEU A 271 16.16 -18.52 2.37
N VAL A 272 15.28 -18.58 3.37
CA VAL A 272 15.33 -17.75 4.59
C VAL A 272 15.75 -18.59 5.79
N ARG A 273 16.75 -18.10 6.53
CA ARG A 273 17.21 -18.67 7.80
C ARG A 273 17.49 -17.57 8.81
N TRP A 274 16.76 -17.60 9.91
CA TRP A 274 16.95 -16.73 11.05
C TRP A 274 18.03 -17.27 12.01
N ILE A 275 18.65 -16.37 12.77
CA ILE A 275 19.66 -16.75 13.77
C ILE A 275 19.07 -17.60 14.92
N ALA A 276 17.79 -17.39 15.23
CA ALA A 276 16.98 -18.14 16.20
C ALA A 276 15.52 -18.19 15.71
N LYS A 277 14.57 -18.64 16.53
CA LYS A 277 13.15 -18.48 16.18
C LYS A 277 12.81 -16.99 15.99
N PRO A 278 12.02 -16.60 14.97
CA PRO A 278 11.69 -15.20 14.72
C PRO A 278 11.28 -14.42 15.96
N SER A 279 10.39 -14.96 16.80
CA SER A 279 9.90 -14.33 18.05
C SER A 279 10.98 -14.10 19.12
N GLU A 280 12.14 -14.74 19.00
CA GLU A 280 13.28 -14.63 19.90
C GLU A 280 14.40 -13.74 19.34
N VAL A 281 14.26 -13.28 18.09
CA VAL A 281 15.22 -12.40 17.39
C VAL A 281 14.86 -10.93 17.62
N GLY A 282 15.85 -10.05 17.47
CA GLY A 282 15.64 -8.60 17.48
C GLY A 282 15.75 -7.93 18.84
N GLN A 283 15.82 -6.60 18.83
CA GLN A 283 16.01 -5.78 20.02
C GLN A 283 14.72 -5.69 20.85
N THR A 284 14.87 -5.63 22.18
CA THR A 284 13.77 -5.27 23.08
C THR A 284 13.84 -3.79 23.44
N LEU A 285 12.76 -3.06 23.18
CA LEU A 285 12.56 -1.68 23.60
C LEU A 285 11.84 -1.65 24.95
N ASP A 286 12.34 -0.84 25.88
CA ASP A 286 11.54 -0.39 27.03
C ASP A 286 10.69 0.79 26.58
N LEU A 287 9.37 0.59 26.55
CA LEU A 287 8.43 1.59 26.06
C LEU A 287 8.36 2.82 26.97
N LEU A 288 8.69 2.69 28.26
CA LEU A 288 8.79 3.86 29.14
C LEU A 288 9.93 4.76 28.66
N ASP A 289 11.12 4.19 28.49
CA ASP A 289 12.29 4.93 28.01
C ASP A 289 12.06 5.49 26.60
N PHE A 290 11.49 4.70 25.69
CA PHE A 290 11.18 5.14 24.34
C PHE A 290 10.30 6.39 24.32
N PHE A 291 9.16 6.37 25.03
CA PHE A 291 8.24 7.49 25.02
C PHE A 291 8.73 8.68 25.84
N THR A 292 9.66 8.50 26.77
CA THR A 292 10.27 9.60 27.54
C THR A 292 11.46 10.25 26.83
N ASN A 293 12.31 9.44 26.18
CA ASN A 293 13.65 9.88 25.75
C ASN A 293 13.89 9.78 24.24
N ASN A 294 13.37 8.77 23.53
CA ASN A 294 13.63 8.57 22.10
C ASN A 294 12.97 9.67 21.24
N PRO A 295 13.62 10.26 20.21
CA PRO A 295 13.02 11.28 19.34
C PRO A 295 11.68 10.89 18.72
N PHE A 296 11.51 9.62 18.32
CA PHE A 296 10.26 9.08 17.79
C PHE A 296 9.16 8.97 18.84
N GLY A 297 9.47 9.01 20.14
CA GLY A 297 8.47 8.98 21.21
C GLY A 297 7.65 10.28 21.37
N LYS A 298 7.64 11.15 20.36
CA LYS A 298 6.92 12.43 20.33
C LYS A 298 5.84 12.44 19.27
N ILE A 299 4.76 13.15 19.54
CA ILE A 299 3.73 13.51 18.55
C ILE A 299 3.44 15.00 18.72
N ASN A 300 3.39 15.72 17.60
CA ASN A 300 3.23 17.16 17.53
C ASN A 300 4.24 17.87 18.45
N ARG A 301 5.51 17.43 18.38
CA ARG A 301 6.65 17.91 19.20
C ARG A 301 6.48 17.68 20.71
N GLU A 302 5.45 16.98 21.14
CA GLU A 302 5.12 16.74 22.55
C GLU A 302 5.30 15.28 22.92
N ARG A 303 5.60 15.06 24.20
CA ARG A 303 5.63 13.74 24.85
C ARG A 303 4.23 13.38 25.37
N PRO A 304 3.97 12.12 25.73
CA PRO A 304 2.74 11.77 26.45
C PRO A 304 2.57 12.65 27.70
N ALA A 305 1.32 12.98 28.03
CA ALA A 305 1.00 13.75 29.24
C ALA A 305 1.30 12.95 30.51
N LYS A 306 1.16 11.62 30.43
CA LYS A 306 1.48 10.67 31.49
C LYS A 306 2.00 9.39 30.86
N ILE A 307 3.06 8.84 31.43
CA ILE A 307 3.49 7.47 31.23
C ILE A 307 4.18 7.01 32.52
N ALA A 308 3.67 5.95 33.14
CA ALA A 308 4.18 5.48 34.43
C ALA A 308 4.07 3.96 34.53
N LEU A 309 4.93 3.37 35.36
CA LEU A 309 4.85 1.96 35.70
C LEU A 309 3.61 1.67 36.54
N ASP A 310 2.93 0.59 36.17
CA ASP A 310 1.82 -0.01 36.91
C ASP A 310 2.05 -1.53 36.97
N GLY A 311 2.82 -1.96 37.97
CA GLY A 311 3.37 -3.32 38.03
C GLY A 311 4.27 -3.64 36.83
N ASP A 312 3.96 -4.73 36.12
CA ASP A 312 4.67 -5.15 34.90
C ASP A 312 4.17 -4.45 33.62
N ARG A 313 3.29 -3.46 33.78
CA ARG A 313 2.62 -2.74 32.69
C ARG A 313 2.95 -1.26 32.74
N LEU A 314 2.54 -0.54 31.71
CA LEU A 314 2.56 0.91 31.67
C LEU A 314 1.15 1.46 31.59
N LEU A 315 0.93 2.57 32.30
CA LEU A 315 -0.28 3.36 32.22
C LEU A 315 0.07 4.67 31.49
N GLY A 316 -0.44 4.81 30.27
CA GLY A 316 -0.11 5.89 29.36
C GLY A 316 -1.31 6.79 29.05
N GLN A 317 -1.08 8.09 28.95
CA GLN A 317 -2.07 9.05 28.46
C GLN A 317 -1.42 10.14 27.61
N TRP A 318 -1.95 10.35 26.39
CA TRP A 318 -1.69 11.54 25.59
C TRP A 318 -2.64 12.67 25.96
N ARG A 319 -2.25 13.93 25.70
CA ARG A 319 -3.14 15.08 25.91
C ARG A 319 -4.44 14.90 25.13
N ARG A 320 -5.58 15.12 25.79
CA ARG A 320 -6.93 14.98 25.20
C ARG A 320 -7.18 13.56 24.64
N SER A 321 -6.60 12.56 25.29
CA SER A 321 -6.80 11.14 25.00
C SER A 321 -7.23 10.42 26.28
N SER A 322 -7.94 9.31 26.12
CA SER A 322 -8.18 8.39 27.22
C SER A 322 -6.87 7.76 27.70
N GLU A 323 -6.83 7.43 28.99
CA GLU A 323 -5.75 6.63 29.56
C GLU A 323 -5.84 5.19 29.02
N ILE A 324 -4.69 4.56 28.80
CA ILE A 324 -4.60 3.19 28.29
C ILE A 324 -3.48 2.40 28.96
N ARG A 325 -3.65 1.08 29.02
CA ARG A 325 -2.64 0.13 29.48
C ARG A 325 -1.80 -0.37 28.30
N LEU A 326 -0.49 -0.37 28.48
CA LEU A 326 0.48 -0.86 27.51
C LEU A 326 1.34 -1.94 28.17
N ARG A 327 1.88 -2.86 27.38
CA ARG A 327 3.00 -3.68 27.82
C ARG A 327 4.23 -2.80 27.98
N ARG A 328 5.11 -3.14 28.93
CA ARG A 328 6.35 -2.37 29.16
C ARG A 328 7.39 -2.57 28.07
N HIS A 329 7.50 -3.81 27.57
CA HIS A 329 8.55 -4.19 26.65
C HIS A 329 7.95 -4.57 25.30
N LEU A 330 8.57 -4.08 24.24
CA LEU A 330 8.27 -4.49 22.87
C LEU A 330 9.53 -5.07 22.25
N ARG A 331 9.43 -6.28 21.71
CA ARG A 331 10.50 -6.84 20.87
C ARG A 331 10.26 -6.48 19.41
N ILE A 332 11.25 -5.83 18.81
CA ILE A 332 11.32 -5.51 17.38
C ILE A 332 11.87 -6.73 16.65
N ASP A 333 11.01 -7.73 16.49
CA ASP A 333 11.33 -9.00 15.83
C ASP A 333 10.86 -8.99 14.36
N PRO A 334 11.13 -10.04 13.56
CA PRO A 334 10.74 -10.09 12.15
C PRO A 334 9.23 -9.88 11.91
N LEU A 335 8.36 -10.40 12.79
CA LEU A 335 6.91 -10.19 12.72
C LEU A 335 6.57 -8.70 12.84
N TRP A 336 7.16 -8.02 13.83
CA TRP A 336 6.93 -6.60 14.04
C TRP A 336 7.44 -5.77 12.86
N CYS A 337 8.65 -6.05 12.36
CA CYS A 337 9.23 -5.35 11.22
C CYS A 337 8.39 -5.51 9.94
N TYR A 338 7.99 -6.75 9.61
CA TYR A 338 7.19 -7.03 8.42
C TYR A 338 5.85 -6.27 8.48
N VAL A 339 5.16 -6.34 9.62
CA VAL A 339 3.88 -5.64 9.78
C VAL A 339 4.03 -4.12 9.81
N ALA A 340 5.15 -3.59 10.32
CA ALA A 340 5.42 -2.16 10.27
C ALA A 340 5.42 -1.64 8.83
N GLY A 341 6.05 -2.37 7.92
CA GLY A 341 6.00 -2.09 6.48
C GLY A 341 4.63 -2.32 5.86
N LEU A 342 3.99 -3.46 6.16
CA LEU A 342 2.67 -3.79 5.61
C LEU A 342 1.60 -2.78 6.00
N TYR A 343 1.63 -2.29 7.24
CA TYR A 343 0.71 -1.24 7.69
C TYR A 343 0.99 0.10 7.00
N LEU A 344 2.25 0.41 6.66
CA LEU A 344 2.54 1.59 5.84
C LEU A 344 1.97 1.47 4.43
N ALA A 345 1.70 0.27 3.92
CA ALA A 345 1.00 0.09 2.64
C ALA A 345 -0.54 0.16 2.80
N GLU A 346 -1.10 -0.67 3.69
CA GLU A 346 -2.53 -1.01 3.75
C GLU A 346 -3.28 -0.39 4.96
N GLY A 347 -2.58 0.33 5.81
CA GLY A 347 -3.15 0.96 7.00
C GLY A 347 -4.14 2.08 6.65
N SER A 348 -5.16 2.27 7.48
CA SER A 348 -6.21 3.26 7.23
C SER A 348 -5.81 4.72 7.47
N THR A 349 -4.69 4.98 8.17
CA THR A 349 -4.22 6.34 8.39
C THR A 349 -3.50 6.84 7.14
N PRO A 350 -3.84 8.04 6.61
CA PRO A 350 -3.11 8.63 5.49
C PRO A 350 -1.60 8.68 5.77
N LYS A 351 -0.80 8.23 4.79
CA LYS A 351 0.66 8.13 4.92
C LYS A 351 1.26 9.48 5.30
N GLU A 352 0.82 10.57 4.68
CA GLU A 352 1.27 11.93 4.97
C GLU A 352 1.04 12.33 6.44
N ALA A 353 -0.04 11.86 7.06
CA ALA A 353 -0.32 12.12 8.47
C ALA A 353 0.67 11.38 9.39
N LEU A 354 1.12 10.17 9.02
CA LEU A 354 2.13 9.41 9.77
C LEU A 354 3.49 10.11 9.77
N PHE A 355 3.90 10.69 8.63
CA PHE A 355 5.17 11.43 8.54
C PHE A 355 5.09 12.80 9.23
N LYS A 356 3.98 13.52 9.07
CA LYS A 356 3.81 14.84 9.71
C LYS A 356 3.59 14.78 11.21
N MET A 357 3.20 13.63 11.77
CA MET A 357 2.79 13.52 13.18
C MET A 357 3.86 13.96 14.16
N PHE A 358 5.14 13.95 13.80
CA PHE A 358 6.22 14.34 14.71
C PHE A 358 6.36 15.86 14.82
N GLY A 359 6.23 16.57 13.69
CA GLY A 359 6.42 18.03 13.60
C GLY A 359 5.14 18.86 13.74
N GLU A 360 4.00 18.27 13.42
CA GLU A 360 2.68 18.91 13.37
C GLU A 360 1.60 18.09 14.06
N ASN A 361 0.41 18.69 14.23
CA ASN A 361 -0.77 17.97 14.65
C ASN A 361 -1.28 17.10 13.48
N PRO A 362 -1.23 15.76 13.57
CA PRO A 362 -1.64 14.88 12.48
C PRO A 362 -3.17 14.84 12.26
N GLY A 363 -3.95 15.57 13.06
CA GLY A 363 -5.40 15.54 13.01
C GLY A 363 -5.96 14.20 13.50
N ALA A 364 -6.99 13.70 12.83
CA ALA A 364 -7.60 12.42 13.17
C ALA A 364 -6.79 11.27 12.56
N MET A 365 -6.24 10.42 13.44
CA MET A 365 -5.57 9.18 13.07
C MET A 365 -6.49 7.99 13.32
N ALA A 366 -6.49 7.01 12.42
CA ALA A 366 -7.34 5.84 12.49
C ALA A 366 -6.50 4.55 12.44
N MET A 367 -6.70 3.68 13.41
CA MET A 367 -6.07 2.36 13.42
C MET A 367 -7.05 1.36 12.83
N GLY A 368 -6.97 1.18 11.52
CA GLY A 368 -7.68 0.14 10.80
C GLY A 368 -6.78 -0.50 9.77
N PHE A 369 -7.19 -1.68 9.34
CA PHE A 369 -6.47 -2.49 8.38
C PHE A 369 -7.50 -3.26 7.54
N THR A 370 -7.39 -3.15 6.22
CA THR A 370 -8.24 -3.88 5.28
C THR A 370 -7.39 -4.90 4.55
N SER A 371 -7.80 -6.17 4.53
CA SER A 371 -7.13 -7.18 3.69
C SER A 371 -8.10 -8.28 3.25
N SER A 372 -7.76 -8.93 2.15
CA SER A 372 -8.38 -10.20 1.70
C SER A 372 -7.54 -11.42 2.08
N GLU A 373 -6.37 -11.23 2.71
CA GLU A 373 -5.41 -12.29 3.01
C GLU A 373 -5.41 -12.59 4.52
N GLY A 374 -5.76 -13.83 4.90
CA GLY A 374 -5.85 -14.25 6.31
C GLY A 374 -4.54 -14.09 7.08
N ALA A 375 -3.41 -14.42 6.43
CA ALA A 375 -2.07 -14.21 6.99
C ALA A 375 -1.84 -12.75 7.41
N SER A 376 -2.14 -11.79 6.52
CA SER A 376 -1.97 -10.36 6.80
C SER A 376 -2.79 -9.91 8.01
N LEU A 377 -4.04 -10.37 8.12
CA LEU A 377 -4.92 -10.05 9.26
C LEU A 377 -4.37 -10.62 10.57
N GLU A 378 -3.94 -11.88 10.56
CA GLU A 378 -3.37 -12.53 11.74
C GLU A 378 -2.08 -11.85 12.19
N LEU A 379 -1.16 -11.56 11.26
CA LEU A 379 0.10 -10.88 11.56
C LEU A 379 -0.16 -9.51 12.22
N MET A 380 -1.07 -8.72 11.65
CA MET A 380 -1.42 -7.40 12.18
C MET A 380 -2.08 -7.47 13.57
N LEU A 381 -2.98 -8.44 13.81
CA LEU A 381 -3.55 -8.63 15.14
C LEU A 381 -2.48 -9.05 16.16
N ARG A 382 -1.57 -9.96 15.79
CA ARG A 382 -0.47 -10.38 16.67
C ARG A 382 0.45 -9.22 17.07
N THR A 383 0.74 -8.27 16.18
CA THR A 383 1.56 -7.11 16.56
C THR A 383 0.83 -6.16 17.49
N LEU A 384 -0.47 -5.95 17.34
CA LEU A 384 -1.25 -5.19 18.33
C LEU A 384 -1.14 -5.82 19.71
N ARG A 385 -1.21 -7.16 19.80
CA ARG A 385 -1.09 -7.90 21.08
C ARG A 385 0.29 -7.78 21.74
N LYS A 386 1.32 -7.36 21.00
CA LYS A 386 2.66 -7.07 21.53
C LYS A 386 2.76 -5.75 22.28
N VAL A 387 1.84 -4.82 22.04
CA VAL A 387 1.81 -3.53 22.73
C VAL A 387 0.60 -3.42 23.65
N PHE A 388 -0.55 -3.93 23.21
CA PHE A 388 -1.84 -3.75 23.87
C PHE A 388 -2.43 -5.07 24.40
N PHE A 389 -3.44 -4.93 25.25
CA PHE A 389 -4.21 -6.04 25.80
C PHE A 389 -5.34 -6.44 24.85
N PRO A 390 -5.80 -7.72 24.89
CA PRO A 390 -6.71 -8.25 23.87
C PRO A 390 -7.98 -7.41 23.70
N GLU A 391 -8.57 -6.96 24.81
CA GLU A 391 -9.78 -6.15 24.86
C GLU A 391 -9.65 -4.77 24.18
N ASP A 392 -8.41 -4.27 24.03
CA ASP A 392 -8.14 -2.95 23.47
C ASP A 392 -7.81 -3.03 21.96
N CYS A 393 -7.34 -4.18 21.46
CA CYS A 393 -6.75 -4.32 20.11
C CYS A 393 -7.75 -4.21 18.97
N LEU A 394 -9.03 -4.54 19.20
CA LEU A 394 -10.05 -4.52 18.14
C LEU A 394 -11.38 -4.04 18.74
N GLU A 395 -11.91 -2.96 18.16
CA GLU A 395 -13.21 -2.41 18.57
C GLU A 395 -14.34 -3.11 17.82
N ALA A 396 -14.20 -3.19 16.49
CA ALA A 396 -15.11 -3.91 15.61
C ALA A 396 -14.45 -4.25 14.26
N TRP A 397 -15.08 -5.17 13.55
CA TRP A 397 -14.70 -5.51 12.18
C TRP A 397 -15.94 -5.70 11.29
N LYS A 398 -15.73 -5.57 9.98
CA LYS A 398 -16.76 -5.69 8.94
C LYS A 398 -16.20 -6.37 7.70
N VAL A 399 -17.09 -6.74 6.79
CA VAL A 399 -16.70 -7.20 5.45
C VAL A 399 -17.11 -6.15 4.42
N LYS A 400 -16.14 -5.63 3.67
CA LYS A 400 -16.37 -4.74 2.53
C LYS A 400 -16.62 -5.58 1.28
N VAL A 401 -17.70 -5.32 0.55
CA VAL A 401 -18.07 -6.02 -0.69
C VAL A 401 -18.34 -5.00 -1.80
N GLY A 402 -18.05 -5.35 -3.04
CA GLY A 402 -18.35 -4.48 -4.18
C GLY A 402 -19.83 -4.23 -4.38
N SER A 403 -20.19 -2.96 -4.54
CA SER A 403 -21.55 -2.49 -4.81
C SER A 403 -22.10 -3.06 -6.11
N GLN A 404 -21.23 -3.38 -7.07
CA GLN A 404 -21.59 -4.06 -8.31
C GLN A 404 -22.08 -5.49 -8.10
N TYR A 405 -21.65 -6.18 -7.03
CA TYR A 405 -22.07 -7.55 -6.70
C TYR A 405 -23.23 -7.58 -5.71
N PHE A 406 -23.60 -6.42 -5.20
CA PHE A 406 -24.62 -6.31 -4.18
C PHE A 406 -26.00 -6.77 -4.68
N PRO A 407 -26.44 -6.44 -5.91
CA PRO A 407 -27.67 -7.00 -6.47
C PRO A 407 -27.66 -8.53 -6.52
N GLU A 408 -26.57 -9.15 -6.96
CA GLU A 408 -26.41 -10.61 -7.02
C GLU A 408 -26.45 -11.25 -5.65
N LEU A 409 -25.81 -10.62 -4.66
CA LEU A 409 -25.81 -11.05 -3.26
C LEU A 409 -27.24 -11.04 -2.69
N VAL A 410 -27.99 -9.98 -2.98
CA VAL A 410 -29.41 -9.83 -2.59
C VAL A 410 -30.29 -10.88 -3.28
N VAL A 411 -30.14 -11.06 -4.60
CA VAL A 411 -30.93 -12.05 -5.36
C VAL A 411 -30.65 -13.46 -4.88
N THR A 412 -29.40 -13.77 -4.57
CA THR A 412 -29.01 -15.08 -4.02
C THR A 412 -29.66 -15.30 -2.66
N GLY A 413 -29.60 -14.32 -1.75
CA GLY A 413 -30.31 -14.38 -0.47
C GLY A 413 -31.81 -14.64 -0.62
N LEU A 414 -32.49 -13.92 -1.52
CA LEU A 414 -33.92 -14.11 -1.81
C LEU A 414 -34.22 -15.53 -2.33
N LYS A 415 -33.39 -16.06 -3.24
CA LYS A 415 -33.55 -17.44 -3.76
C LYS A 415 -33.41 -18.50 -2.66
N HIS A 416 -32.62 -18.22 -1.63
CA HIS A 416 -32.47 -19.08 -0.46
C HIS A 416 -33.51 -18.81 0.65
N GLY A 417 -34.58 -18.06 0.36
CA GLY A 417 -35.68 -17.81 1.28
C GLY A 417 -35.37 -16.78 2.37
N VAL A 418 -34.31 -15.99 2.21
CA VAL A 418 -33.90 -15.01 3.20
C VAL A 418 -34.69 -13.71 3.03
N SER A 419 -35.34 -13.24 4.11
CA SER A 419 -36.25 -12.09 4.09
C SER A 419 -35.52 -10.74 4.14
N MET A 420 -35.65 -9.93 3.08
CA MET A 420 -34.96 -8.64 2.96
C MET A 420 -35.72 -7.49 3.66
N LEU A 421 -35.06 -6.76 4.57
CA LEU A 421 -35.54 -5.47 5.08
C LEU A 421 -35.12 -4.32 4.13
N ARG A 422 -36.08 -3.57 3.58
CA ARG A 422 -35.80 -2.38 2.73
C ARG A 422 -35.39 -1.18 3.58
N GLY A 423 -34.26 -0.56 3.24
CA GLY A 423 -33.82 0.73 3.80
C GLY A 423 -34.59 1.92 3.21
N GLY A 424 -34.64 3.02 3.98
CA GLY A 424 -35.42 4.24 3.69
C GLY A 424 -34.89 5.13 2.54
N ALA A 425 -35.49 6.31 2.41
CA ALA A 425 -35.43 7.17 1.22
C ALA A 425 -34.07 7.85 0.90
N SER A 426 -33.06 7.79 1.77
CA SER A 426 -31.80 8.55 1.62
C SER A 426 -30.63 7.78 0.99
N GLY A 427 -30.79 6.52 0.59
CA GLY A 427 -29.69 5.77 -0.05
C GLY A 427 -28.56 5.32 0.88
N ASP A 428 -28.67 5.55 2.20
CA ASP A 428 -27.79 4.96 3.21
C ASP A 428 -28.14 3.47 3.38
N GLY A 429 -27.63 2.66 2.44
CA GLY A 429 -27.92 1.24 2.31
C GLY A 429 -27.48 0.42 3.52
N LYS A 430 -28.42 0.11 4.41
CA LYS A 430 -28.36 -1.09 5.26
C LYS A 430 -29.47 -2.06 4.82
N LEU A 431 -29.26 -2.80 3.74
CA LEU A 431 -30.09 -3.99 3.46
C LEU A 431 -29.62 -5.09 4.40
N ARG A 432 -30.41 -5.33 5.45
CA ARG A 432 -30.12 -6.35 6.45
C ARG A 432 -30.95 -7.58 6.16
N THR A 433 -30.29 -8.61 5.65
CA THR A 433 -30.65 -9.98 5.96
C THR A 433 -29.65 -10.46 6.99
N MET A 434 -30.13 -10.79 8.19
CA MET A 434 -29.25 -11.25 9.26
C MET A 434 -28.51 -12.53 8.82
N GLU A 435 -29.19 -13.37 8.05
CA GLU A 435 -28.69 -14.65 7.56
C GLU A 435 -27.53 -14.48 6.55
N VAL A 436 -27.65 -13.56 5.59
CA VAL A 436 -26.54 -13.28 4.65
C VAL A 436 -25.37 -12.65 5.39
N SER A 437 -25.64 -11.76 6.35
CA SER A 437 -24.60 -11.15 7.17
C SER A 437 -23.85 -12.18 8.03
N LEU A 438 -24.56 -13.18 8.56
CA LEU A 438 -23.99 -14.30 9.33
C LEU A 438 -23.24 -15.29 8.44
N ALA A 439 -23.74 -15.58 7.23
CA ALA A 439 -23.02 -16.42 6.27
C ALA A 439 -21.71 -15.76 5.81
N ILE A 440 -21.73 -14.45 5.51
CA ILE A 440 -20.53 -13.67 5.18
C ILE A 440 -19.57 -13.60 6.36
N LYS A 441 -20.09 -13.45 7.58
CA LYS A 441 -19.27 -13.51 8.80
C LYS A 441 -18.53 -14.85 8.88
N GLN A 442 -19.23 -15.97 8.70
CA GLN A 442 -18.64 -17.30 8.76
C GLN A 442 -17.56 -17.49 7.69
N TRP A 443 -17.84 -17.11 6.44
CA TRP A 443 -16.86 -17.11 5.36
C TRP A 443 -15.63 -16.27 5.71
N ALA A 444 -15.81 -15.07 6.28
CA ALA A 444 -14.70 -14.20 6.65
C ALA A 444 -13.83 -14.81 7.76
N LEU A 445 -14.43 -15.49 8.73
CA LEU A 445 -13.66 -16.21 9.76
C LEU A 445 -12.86 -17.37 9.16
N GLU A 446 -13.43 -18.13 8.23
CA GLU A 446 -12.72 -19.20 7.52
C GLU A 446 -11.56 -18.66 6.68
N VAL A 447 -11.75 -17.51 6.02
CA VAL A 447 -10.67 -16.81 5.29
C VAL A 447 -9.57 -16.33 6.24
N ALA A 448 -9.93 -15.80 7.41
CA ALA A 448 -8.94 -15.37 8.40
C ALA A 448 -8.13 -16.56 8.97
N ASP A 449 -8.77 -17.73 9.09
CA ASP A 449 -8.13 -18.96 9.55
C ASP A 449 -7.21 -19.57 8.49
N ALA A 450 -7.45 -19.36 7.19
CA ALA A 450 -6.52 -19.77 6.12
C ALA A 450 -5.39 -18.74 5.96
N PRO A 451 -4.12 -19.03 6.33
CA PRO A 451 -3.40 -20.28 6.07
C PRO A 451 -2.85 -20.99 7.34
N LEU A 452 -3.50 -20.82 8.48
CA LEU A 452 -3.06 -21.34 9.76
C LEU A 452 -3.48 -22.82 9.94
N ASP A 453 -2.77 -23.54 10.81
CA ASP A 453 -3.15 -24.89 11.24
C ASP A 453 -4.30 -24.88 12.29
N GLY A 454 -4.82 -23.71 12.67
CA GLY A 454 -5.84 -23.51 13.69
C GLY A 454 -6.55 -22.17 13.59
N ALA A 455 -7.41 -21.87 14.57
CA ALA A 455 -8.20 -20.64 14.58
C ALA A 455 -7.31 -19.39 14.71
N SER A 456 -7.56 -18.40 13.86
CA SER A 456 -6.97 -17.06 13.93
C SER A 456 -7.40 -16.31 15.19
N LEU A 457 -6.69 -15.23 15.52
CA LEU A 457 -7.12 -14.30 16.56
C LEU A 457 -8.49 -13.68 16.26
N LEU A 458 -8.78 -13.44 14.97
CA LEU A 458 -10.09 -12.90 14.56
C LEU A 458 -11.22 -13.87 14.91
N SER A 459 -11.01 -15.17 14.67
CA SER A 459 -11.97 -16.23 14.94
C SER A 459 -12.09 -16.56 16.44
N SER A 460 -10.96 -16.65 17.15
CA SER A 460 -10.91 -17.10 18.54
C SER A 460 -11.19 -16.01 19.58
N GLU A 461 -10.71 -14.77 19.36
CA GLU A 461 -10.81 -13.67 20.34
C GLU A 461 -11.81 -12.59 19.92
N TYR A 462 -12.09 -12.42 18.62
CA TYR A 462 -12.80 -11.24 18.11
C TYR A 462 -14.04 -11.54 17.26
N ALA A 463 -14.50 -12.80 17.20
CA ALA A 463 -15.65 -13.17 16.38
C ALA A 463 -16.94 -12.47 16.85
N ASP A 464 -17.06 -12.11 18.12
CA ASP A 464 -18.18 -11.36 18.69
C ASP A 464 -18.19 -9.87 18.29
N ARG A 465 -17.06 -9.34 17.83
CA ARG A 465 -16.88 -7.94 17.39
C ARG A 465 -17.30 -7.67 15.95
N TYR A 466 -17.89 -8.66 15.29
CA TYR A 466 -18.43 -8.47 13.95
C TYR A 466 -19.58 -7.45 13.94
N SER A 467 -19.48 -6.45 13.06
CA SER A 467 -20.44 -5.36 13.00
C SER A 467 -21.45 -5.51 11.85
N HIS A 468 -21.00 -5.62 10.59
CA HIS A 468 -21.86 -5.65 9.40
C HIS A 468 -21.10 -6.00 8.12
N VAL A 469 -21.84 -6.09 7.01
CA VAL A 469 -21.32 -6.07 5.64
C VAL A 469 -21.52 -4.67 5.07
N GLU A 470 -20.48 -4.10 4.48
CA GLU A 470 -20.48 -2.77 3.87
C GLU A 470 -20.34 -2.87 2.34
N PRO A 471 -21.37 -2.47 1.58
CA PRO A 471 -21.24 -2.28 0.13
C PRO A 471 -20.35 -1.08 -0.17
N THR A 472 -19.27 -1.28 -0.91
CA THR A 472 -18.26 -0.27 -1.28
C THR A 472 -17.98 -0.34 -2.77
N GLY A 473 -17.21 0.58 -3.34
CA GLY A 473 -16.77 0.47 -4.74
C GLY A 473 -15.72 -0.64 -5.02
N SER A 474 -15.35 -1.45 -4.02
CA SER A 474 -14.22 -2.40 -4.13
C SER A 474 -14.61 -3.69 -4.85
N GLY A 475 -13.81 -4.15 -5.81
CA GLY A 475 -14.19 -5.30 -6.66
C GLY A 475 -14.09 -6.69 -6.02
N VAL A 476 -13.47 -6.83 -4.85
CA VAL A 476 -13.23 -8.12 -4.17
C VAL A 476 -13.61 -7.97 -2.71
N ALA A 477 -14.23 -8.99 -2.11
CA ALA A 477 -14.60 -8.97 -0.71
C ALA A 477 -13.36 -8.91 0.20
N ARG A 478 -13.37 -8.03 1.20
CA ARG A 478 -12.23 -7.80 2.11
C ARG A 478 -12.71 -7.69 3.55
N ILE A 479 -11.89 -8.16 4.47
CA ILE A 479 -12.11 -7.99 5.91
C ILE A 479 -11.47 -6.66 6.31
N ASP A 480 -12.23 -5.83 7.03
CA ASP A 480 -11.80 -4.54 7.52
C ASP A 480 -12.04 -4.48 9.02
N PHE A 481 -10.97 -4.35 9.80
CA PHE A 481 -11.09 -4.14 11.23
C PHE A 481 -10.56 -2.77 11.62
N TRP A 482 -11.06 -2.26 12.74
CA TRP A 482 -10.54 -1.05 13.35
C TRP A 482 -10.46 -1.18 14.87
N ALA A 483 -9.50 -0.46 15.43
CA ALA A 483 -9.28 -0.30 16.85
C ALA A 483 -9.56 1.15 17.26
N SER A 484 -9.56 1.38 18.58
CA SER A 484 -9.69 2.73 19.13
C SER A 484 -8.58 3.64 18.57
N SER A 485 -8.96 4.86 18.17
CA SER A 485 -7.99 5.89 17.77
C SER A 485 -7.00 6.26 18.88
N THR A 486 -7.28 5.90 20.13
CA THR A 486 -6.36 6.02 21.26
C THR A 486 -5.08 5.23 21.04
N LEU A 487 -5.14 4.08 20.35
CA LEU A 487 -3.98 3.22 20.10
C LEU A 487 -2.98 3.85 19.13
N CYS A 488 -3.46 4.64 18.16
CA CYS A 488 -2.65 5.25 17.10
C CYS A 488 -1.42 5.97 17.64
N ARG A 489 -1.63 6.76 18.71
CA ARG A 489 -0.59 7.61 19.31
C ARG A 489 0.51 6.82 20.04
N TRP A 490 0.28 5.54 20.31
CA TRP A 490 1.27 4.63 20.90
C TRP A 490 1.89 3.73 19.85
N TYR A 491 1.10 3.24 18.90
CA TYR A 491 1.57 2.28 17.91
C TYR A 491 2.39 2.92 16.79
N PHE A 492 1.94 4.06 16.24
CA PHE A 492 2.59 4.67 15.06
C PHE A 492 4.00 5.18 15.32
N PRO A 493 4.32 5.82 16.46
CA PRO A 493 5.70 6.12 16.83
C PRO A 493 6.65 4.92 16.77
N LEU A 494 6.22 3.78 17.30
CA LEU A 494 7.01 2.54 17.36
C LEU A 494 7.18 1.94 15.96
N LEU A 495 6.10 1.96 15.18
CA LEU A 495 6.11 1.54 13.78
C LEU A 495 7.11 2.37 12.97
N MET A 496 7.03 3.70 13.04
CA MET A 496 7.89 4.60 12.29
C MET A 496 9.36 4.46 12.72
N HIS A 497 9.61 4.30 14.02
CA HIS A 497 10.95 4.02 14.52
C HIS A 497 11.52 2.70 13.97
N THR A 498 10.68 1.68 13.81
CA THR A 498 11.12 0.38 13.29
C THR A 498 11.59 0.47 11.84
N VAL A 499 10.86 1.22 11.01
CA VAL A 499 11.16 1.33 9.58
C VAL A 499 12.29 2.32 9.32
N PHE A 500 12.30 3.44 10.04
CA PHE A 500 13.17 4.57 9.74
C PHE A 500 14.24 4.86 10.79
N GLY A 501 14.17 4.31 12.00
CA GLY A 501 15.08 4.68 13.10
C GLY A 501 16.55 4.36 12.85
N GLY A 502 16.86 3.46 11.90
CA GLY A 502 18.22 3.19 11.44
C GLY A 502 18.74 4.18 10.37
N ILE A 503 17.86 4.99 9.79
CA ILE A 503 18.17 5.91 8.67
C ILE A 503 17.92 7.38 9.07
N VAL A 504 16.95 7.62 9.94
CA VAL A 504 16.48 8.94 10.41
C VAL A 504 16.75 9.04 11.90
N ALA A 505 17.57 10.02 12.29
CA ALA A 505 17.93 10.23 13.69
C ALA A 505 16.87 11.05 14.44
N ASP A 506 16.37 12.12 13.82
CA ASP A 506 15.27 12.93 14.34
C ASP A 506 14.13 13.05 13.31
N PRO A 507 12.98 12.40 13.54
CA PRO A 507 11.87 12.45 12.60
C PRO A 507 11.22 13.84 12.51
N MET A 508 11.49 14.76 13.44
CA MET A 508 10.97 16.14 13.35
C MET A 508 11.72 16.97 12.32
N GLU A 509 13.00 16.67 12.06
CA GLU A 509 13.83 17.43 11.11
C GLU A 509 13.78 16.82 9.72
N GLU A 510 13.77 15.48 9.63
CA GLU A 510 13.94 14.79 8.35
C GLU A 510 12.63 14.48 7.62
N PHE A 511 11.50 14.37 8.32
CA PHE A 511 10.20 14.11 7.68
C PHE A 511 9.45 15.35 7.21
N TYR A 512 10.00 16.55 7.48
CA TYR A 512 9.35 17.82 7.24
C TYR A 512 9.64 18.42 5.85
#